data_AF-A0A9C7Z679-F1
#
_entry.id   AF-A0A9C7Z679-F1
#
_cell.length_a   1.000
_cell.length_b   1.000
_cell.length_c   1.000
_cell.angle_alpha   90.00
_cell.angle_beta   90.00
_cell.angle_gamma   90.00
#
_symmetry.space_group_name_H-M   'P 1'
#
loop_
_entity.id
_entity.type
_entity.pdbx_description
1 polymer ?
#
loop_
_entity_poly.entity_id
_entity_poly.type
_entity_poly.pdbx_seq_one_letter_code
_entity_poly.pdbx_strand_id
1 'polypeptide(L)'
;HFRIGATGVESALRLFRRTPDLGVITGGDRIDIQEAALETPSLRCLILTGNHLPHRAIVRKANERGVPIILIVQEPMAAAALCEGLLSQSRIRPGDRLDRAISLVRSNVDVERIFEKADDR
;
A
#
# COMPACT_ATOMS: atom_id res chain seq x y z
N HIS A 1 1.77 -2.89 0.23
CA HIS A 1 0.38 -2.96 -0.30
C HIS A 1 -0.57 -2.24 0.66
N PHE A 2 -1.57 -1.51 0.13
CA PHE A 2 -2.60 -0.87 0.96
C PHE A 2 -3.75 -1.84 1.26
N ARG A 3 -4.24 -1.83 2.50
CA ARG A 3 -5.35 -2.65 2.97
C ARG A 3 -6.39 -1.76 3.67
N ILE A 4 -7.66 -2.04 3.41
CA ILE A 4 -8.77 -1.30 4.03
C ILE A 4 -9.20 -2.01 5.31
N GLY A 5 -9.08 -1.33 6.45
CA GLY A 5 -9.66 -1.70 7.74
C GLY A 5 -11.14 -1.30 7.83
N ALA A 6 -11.95 -1.71 6.84
CA ALA A 6 -13.41 -1.54 6.83
C ALA A 6 -14.15 -2.86 7.09
N THR A 7 -13.46 -4.00 6.99
CA THR A 7 -13.97 -5.30 7.41
C THR A 7 -13.78 -5.47 8.92
N GLY A 8 -14.58 -6.33 9.58
CA GLY A 8 -14.48 -6.55 11.03
C GLY A 8 -13.04 -6.80 11.50
N VAL A 9 -12.73 -6.41 12.75
CA VAL A 9 -11.36 -6.36 13.32
C VAL A 9 -10.58 -7.66 13.10
N GLU A 10 -11.22 -8.82 13.28
CA GLU A 10 -10.57 -10.12 13.09
C GLU A 10 -10.13 -10.39 11.64
N SER A 11 -10.96 -10.00 10.67
CA SER A 11 -10.67 -10.13 9.25
C SER A 11 -9.52 -9.21 8.85
N ALA A 12 -9.50 -7.98 9.38
CA ALA A 12 -8.42 -7.03 9.18
C ALA A 12 -7.09 -7.54 9.76
N LEU A 13 -7.11 -8.07 11.00
CA LEU A 13 -5.93 -8.63 11.68
C LEU A 13 -5.28 -9.80 10.94
N ARG A 14 -6.09 -10.72 10.41
CA ARG A 14 -5.57 -11.83 9.56
C ARG A 14 -4.86 -11.29 8.33
N LEU A 15 -5.39 -10.24 7.73
CA LEU A 15 -4.84 -9.62 6.54
C LEU A 15 -3.52 -8.89 6.82
N PHE A 16 -3.44 -8.18 7.96
CA PHE A 16 -2.28 -7.40 8.37
C PHE A 16 -1.05 -8.29 8.56
N ARG A 17 -1.22 -9.39 9.31
CA ARG A 17 -0.14 -10.34 9.62
C ARG A 17 0.56 -10.94 8.41
N ARG A 18 -0.12 -11.03 7.27
CA ARG A 18 0.39 -11.67 6.04
C ARG A 18 0.84 -10.67 4.98
N THR A 19 0.74 -9.37 5.23
CA THR A 19 1.04 -8.34 4.24
C THR A 19 2.38 -7.68 4.54
N PRO A 20 3.40 -7.84 3.67
CA PRO A 20 4.63 -7.05 3.76
C PRO A 20 4.37 -5.61 3.30
N ASP A 21 5.17 -4.68 3.84
CA ASP A 21 5.06 -3.24 3.60
C ASP A 21 3.59 -2.75 3.62
N LEU A 22 2.94 -2.98 4.76
CA LEU A 22 1.52 -2.79 4.97
C LEU A 22 1.19 -1.29 5.12
N GLY A 23 0.26 -0.78 4.33
CA GLY A 23 -0.46 0.46 4.61
C GLY A 23 -1.88 0.15 5.05
N VAL A 24 -2.37 0.75 6.13
CA VAL A 24 -3.74 0.55 6.61
C VAL A 24 -4.56 1.81 6.39
N ILE A 25 -5.75 1.66 5.78
CA ILE A 25 -6.73 2.73 5.59
C ILE A 25 -7.95 2.40 6.47
N THR A 26 -8.34 3.27 7.39
CA THR A 26 -9.51 3.04 8.25
C THR A 26 -10.13 4.37 8.72
N GLY A 27 -11.34 4.31 9.28
CA GLY A 27 -11.97 5.48 9.90
C GLY A 27 -11.18 5.98 11.10
N GLY A 28 -11.09 7.30 11.27
CA GLY A 28 -10.45 7.86 12.46
C GLY A 28 -11.19 7.54 13.78
N ASP A 29 -12.45 7.13 13.70
CA ASP A 29 -13.28 6.59 14.78
C ASP A 29 -12.96 5.13 15.14
N ARG A 30 -12.28 4.38 14.27
CA ARG A 30 -11.96 2.96 14.45
C ARG A 30 -10.65 2.71 15.20
N ILE A 31 -10.62 3.16 16.47
CA ILE A 31 -9.44 3.08 17.35
C ILE A 31 -8.93 1.63 17.48
N ASP A 32 -9.85 0.67 17.59
CA ASP A 32 -9.56 -0.77 17.64
C ASP A 32 -8.68 -1.25 16.47
N ILE A 33 -8.99 -0.81 15.26
CA ILE A 33 -8.23 -1.13 14.05
C ILE A 33 -6.89 -0.38 14.04
N GLN A 34 -6.87 0.87 14.50
CA GLN A 34 -5.65 1.68 14.57
C GLN A 34 -4.63 1.04 15.53
N GLU A 35 -5.06 0.59 16.70
CA GLU A 35 -4.21 -0.11 17.67
C GLU A 35 -3.68 -1.43 17.11
N ALA A 36 -4.55 -2.23 16.52
CA ALA A 36 -4.20 -3.48 15.85
C ALA A 36 -3.18 -3.30 14.72
N ALA A 37 -3.34 -2.26 13.91
CA ALA A 37 -2.39 -1.91 12.87
C ALA A 37 -1.04 -1.53 13.49
N LEU A 38 -1.04 -0.69 14.53
CA LEU A 38 0.16 -0.25 15.25
C LEU A 38 0.85 -1.36 16.05
N GLU A 39 0.22 -2.52 16.26
CA GLU A 39 0.88 -3.73 16.76
C GLU A 39 1.52 -4.57 15.65
N THR A 40 1.20 -4.28 14.38
CA THR A 40 1.72 -5.05 13.25
C THR A 40 3.13 -4.55 12.86
N PRO A 41 4.18 -5.40 12.90
CA PRO A 41 5.55 -4.98 12.61
C PRO A 41 5.75 -4.44 11.19
N SER A 42 5.07 -5.02 10.19
CA SER A 42 5.18 -4.64 8.79
C SER A 42 4.43 -3.35 8.41
N LEU A 43 3.76 -2.70 9.37
CA LEU A 43 3.05 -1.44 9.14
C LEU A 43 4.03 -0.33 8.75
N ARG A 44 3.76 0.31 7.61
CA ARG A 44 4.53 1.42 7.04
C ARG A 44 3.82 2.76 7.13
N CYS A 45 2.48 2.75 7.14
CA CYS A 45 1.68 3.96 7.30
C CYS A 45 0.25 3.64 7.75
N LEU A 46 -0.37 4.60 8.42
CA LEU A 46 -1.78 4.58 8.80
C LEU A 46 -2.49 5.78 8.16
N ILE A 47 -3.56 5.52 7.42
CA ILE A 47 -4.36 6.53 6.72
C ILE A 47 -5.74 6.56 7.39
N LEU A 48 -6.10 7.69 7.99
CA LEU A 48 -7.36 7.87 8.72
C LEU A 48 -8.33 8.72 7.91
N THR A 49 -9.51 8.18 7.66
CA THR A 49 -10.58 8.79 6.87
C THR A 49 -11.59 9.54 7.73
N GLY A 50 -12.41 10.37 7.08
CA GLY A 50 -13.50 11.10 7.73
C GLY A 50 -13.04 12.26 8.61
N ASN A 51 -11.78 12.69 8.50
CA ASN A 51 -11.20 13.84 9.21
C ASN A 51 -11.32 13.84 10.75
N HIS A 52 -11.45 12.66 11.36
CA HIS A 52 -11.42 12.52 12.81
C HIS A 52 -9.98 12.53 13.29
N LEU A 53 -9.68 13.43 14.24
CA LEU A 53 -8.35 13.49 14.85
C LEU A 53 -8.10 12.24 15.69
N PRO A 54 -6.97 11.52 15.49
CA PRO A 54 -6.63 10.35 16.27
C PRO A 54 -6.39 10.73 17.73
N HIS A 55 -6.72 9.80 18.63
CA HIS A 55 -6.40 9.95 20.04
C HIS A 55 -4.89 10.10 20.25
N ARG A 56 -4.51 10.90 21.26
CA ARG A 56 -3.09 11.13 21.62
C ARG A 56 -2.30 9.84 21.82
N ALA A 57 -2.93 8.78 22.32
CA ALA A 57 -2.30 7.47 22.51
C ALA A 57 -1.87 6.84 21.16
N ILE A 58 -2.72 6.90 20.14
CA ILE A 58 -2.41 6.45 18.78
C ILE A 58 -1.24 7.24 18.20
N VAL A 59 -1.32 8.58 18.30
CA VAL A 59 -0.25 9.47 17.79
C VAL A 59 1.08 9.18 18.47
N ARG A 60 1.08 9.06 19.81
CA ARG A 60 2.29 8.76 20.58
C ARG A 60 2.91 7.43 20.13
N LYS A 61 2.11 6.37 20.06
CA LYS A 61 2.57 5.04 19.63
C LYS A 61 3.07 5.02 18.19
N ALA A 62 2.41 5.75 17.29
CA ALA A 62 2.85 5.90 15.92
C ALA A 62 4.21 6.61 15.83
N ASN A 63 4.40 7.68 16.61
CA ASN A 63 5.70 8.38 16.70
C ASN A 63 6.80 7.50 17.29
N GLU A 64 6.54 6.78 18.38
CA GLU A 64 7.48 5.82 18.99
C GLU A 64 7.93 4.76 17.97
N ARG A 65 7.03 4.32 17.09
CA ARG A 65 7.32 3.36 16.02
C ARG A 65 7.87 3.99 14.73
N GLY A 66 7.90 5.32 14.62
CA GLY A 66 8.23 6.01 13.36
C GLY A 66 7.24 5.74 12.23
N VAL A 67 5.98 5.43 12.54
CA VAL A 67 4.92 5.20 11.55
C VAL A 67 4.16 6.50 11.30
N PRO A 68 4.11 7.01 10.05
CA PRO A 68 3.33 8.20 9.72
C PRO A 68 1.83 7.94 9.80
N ILE A 69 1.09 8.93 10.33
CA ILE A 69 -0.37 9.00 10.27
C ILE A 69 -0.75 10.09 9.26
N ILE A 70 -1.62 9.74 8.31
CA ILE A 70 -2.11 10.65 7.27
C ILE A 70 -3.61 10.81 7.46
N LEU A 71 -4.07 12.05 7.62
CA LEU A 71 -5.50 12.38 7.72
C LEU A 71 -6.03 12.78 6.35
N ILE A 72 -7.16 12.22 5.97
CA ILE A 72 -7.84 12.52 4.72
C ILE A 72 -9.35 12.68 4.94
N VAL A 73 -9.97 13.47 4.07
CA VAL A 73 -11.42 13.77 4.14
C VAL A 73 -12.24 12.65 3.48
N GLN A 74 -11.67 11.96 2.51
CA GLN A 74 -12.34 10.93 1.71
C GLN A 74 -12.70 9.72 2.57
N GLU A 75 -13.83 9.08 2.24
CA GLU A 75 -14.23 7.79 2.79
C GLU A 75 -13.21 6.67 2.47
N PRO A 76 -13.12 5.60 3.28
CA PRO A 76 -12.11 4.55 3.13
C PRO A 76 -12.00 3.95 1.73
N MET A 77 -13.14 3.71 1.06
CA MET A 77 -13.17 3.14 -0.29
C MET A 77 -12.61 4.11 -1.34
N ALA A 78 -12.95 5.39 -1.24
CA ALA A 78 -12.42 6.42 -2.14
C ALA A 78 -10.90 6.62 -1.91
N ALA A 79 -10.47 6.60 -0.66
CA ALA A 79 -9.06 6.64 -0.29
C ALA A 79 -8.26 5.47 -0.87
N ALA A 80 -8.83 4.26 -0.82
CA ALA A 80 -8.21 3.07 -1.39
C ALA A 80 -8.08 3.18 -2.92
N ALA A 81 -9.13 3.62 -3.61
CA ALA A 81 -9.09 3.85 -5.06
C ALA A 81 -8.01 4.87 -5.47
N LEU A 82 -7.86 5.96 -4.69
CA LEU A 82 -6.78 6.93 -4.91
C LEU A 82 -5.39 6.29 -4.73
N CYS A 83 -5.21 5.47 -3.69
CA CYS A 83 -3.96 4.77 -3.44
C CYS A 83 -3.63 3.76 -4.56
N GLU A 84 -4.63 3.06 -5.10
CA GLU A 84 -4.48 2.17 -6.24
C GLU A 84 -4.10 2.94 -7.52
N GLY A 85 -4.71 4.09 -7.75
CA GLY A 85 -4.34 4.99 -8.86
C GLY A 85 -2.89 5.49 -8.77
N LEU A 86 -2.35 5.72 -7.57
CA LEU A 86 -0.93 6.07 -7.39
C LEU A 86 0.00 4.91 -7.73
N LEU A 87 -0.41 3.66 -7.44
CA LEU A 87 0.37 2.47 -7.77
C LEU A 87 0.42 2.24 -9.28
N SER A 88 -0.69 2.46 -10.00
CA SER A 88 -0.73 2.31 -11.47
C SER A 88 0.12 3.36 -12.19
N GLN A 89 0.32 4.52 -11.58
CA GLN A 89 1.20 5.58 -12.10
C GLN A 89 2.66 5.46 -11.64
N SER A 90 3.01 4.44 -10.86
CA SER A 90 4.38 4.29 -10.37
C SER A 90 5.36 4.06 -11.53
N ARG A 91 6.00 5.15 -11.97
CA ARG A 91 7.10 5.07 -12.94
C ARG A 91 8.20 4.23 -12.33
N ILE A 92 8.66 3.23 -13.06
CA ILE A 92 9.89 2.52 -12.71
C ILE A 92 11.01 3.57 -12.69
N ARG A 93 11.56 3.82 -11.51
CA ARG A 93 12.68 4.75 -11.37
C ARG A 93 13.96 4.07 -11.89
N PRO A 94 14.88 4.83 -12.51
CA PRO A 94 16.22 4.33 -12.84
C PRO A 94 16.91 3.77 -11.59
N GLY A 95 17.62 2.64 -11.75
CA GLY A 95 18.34 1.93 -10.68
C GLY A 95 18.18 0.41 -10.75
N ASP A 96 18.72 -0.31 -9.76
CA ASP A 96 18.89 -1.77 -9.78
C ASP A 96 17.62 -2.56 -10.13
N ARG A 97 16.45 -2.10 -9.69
CA ARG A 97 15.16 -2.74 -10.02
C ARG A 97 14.85 -2.64 -11.52
N LEU A 98 15.10 -1.48 -12.14
CA LEU A 98 14.93 -1.30 -13.58
C LEU A 98 15.95 -2.15 -14.34
N ASP A 99 17.20 -2.14 -13.91
CA ASP A 99 18.27 -2.91 -14.56
C ASP A 99 17.98 -4.42 -14.52
N ARG A 100 17.49 -4.91 -13.37
CA ARG A 100 17.06 -6.31 -13.23
C ARG A 100 15.86 -6.63 -14.12
N ALA A 101 14.87 -5.74 -14.18
CA ALA A 101 13.72 -5.93 -15.06
C ALA A 101 14.13 -5.97 -16.54
N ILE A 102 15.01 -5.07 -16.98
CA ILE A 102 15.58 -5.04 -18.33
C ILE A 102 16.35 -6.34 -18.61
N SER A 103 17.19 -6.78 -17.68
CA SER A 103 17.97 -8.02 -17.80
C SER A 103 17.06 -9.24 -17.97
N LEU A 104 15.98 -9.34 -17.18
CA LEU A 104 15.01 -10.43 -17.30
C LEU A 104 14.32 -10.44 -18.65
N VAL A 105 13.88 -9.29 -19.15
CA VAL A 105 13.26 -9.19 -20.48
C VAL A 105 14.27 -9.61 -21.56
N ARG A 106 15.48 -9.05 -21.57
CA ARG A 106 16.52 -9.39 -22.56
C ARG A 106 16.89 -10.87 -22.57
N SER A 107 16.86 -11.52 -21.40
CA SER A 107 17.29 -12.92 -21.27
C SER A 107 16.18 -13.92 -21.60
N ASN A 108 14.91 -13.49 -21.60
CA ASN A 108 13.76 -14.39 -21.72
C ASN A 108 12.79 -14.03 -22.85
N VAL A 109 12.99 -12.90 -23.53
CA VAL A 109 12.14 -12.42 -24.63
C VAL A 109 12.98 -12.31 -25.90
N ASP A 110 12.62 -13.11 -26.89
CA ASP A 110 13.17 -13.03 -28.24
C ASP A 110 12.44 -11.93 -29.02
N VAL A 111 12.98 -10.72 -28.95
CA VAL A 111 12.39 -9.52 -29.55
C VAL A 111 12.44 -9.58 -31.08
N GLU A 112 13.48 -10.17 -31.65
CA GLU A 112 13.64 -10.32 -33.10
C GLU A 112 12.53 -11.19 -33.67
N ARG A 113 12.29 -12.36 -33.06
CA ARG A 113 11.21 -13.26 -33.47
C ARG A 113 9.81 -12.66 -33.32
N ILE A 114 9.63 -11.76 -32.36
CA ILE A 114 8.36 -11.03 -32.20
C ILE A 114 8.16 -10.04 -33.35
N PHE A 115 9.19 -9.29 -33.73
CA PHE A 115 9.11 -8.35 -34.86
C PHE A 115 8.93 -9.05 -36.20
N GLU A 116 9.68 -10.14 -36.45
CA GLU A 116 9.52 -10.96 -37.66
C GLU A 116 8.06 -11.42 -37.84
N LYS A 117 7.39 -11.85 -36.77
CA LYS A 117 5.99 -12.29 -36.83
C LYS A 117 4.98 -11.15 -36.85
N ALA A 118 5.38 -9.94 -36.45
CA ALA A 118 4.50 -8.78 -36.44
C ALA A 118 4.43 -8.11 -37.83
N ASP A 119 5.52 -8.14 -38.59
CA ASP A 119 5.59 -7.63 -39.96
C ASP A 119 5.02 -8.61 -41.00
N ASP A 120 4.79 -9.87 -40.62
CA ASP A 120 4.14 -10.91 -41.45
C ASP A 120 2.60 -10.74 -41.52
N ARG A 121 2.08 -9.52 -41.31
CA ARG A 121 0.67 -9.14 -41.33
C ARG A 121 0.33 -8.13 -42.43
#